data_AF-A0A855X8B1-F1
#
_entry.id   AF-A0A855X8B1-F1
#
_cell.length_a   1.000
_cell.length_b   1.000
_cell.length_c   1.000
_cell.angle_alpha   90.00
_cell.angle_beta   90.00
_cell.angle_gamma   90.00
#
_symmetry.space_group_name_H-M   'P 1'
#
loop_
_entity.id
_entity.type
_entity.pdbx_description
1 polymer ?
#
loop_
_entity_poly.entity_id
_entity_poly.type
_entity_poly.pdbx_seq_one_letter_code
_entity_poly.pdbx_strand_id
1 'polypeptide(L)'
;MEERVFEDEHGRKLIVRVNRSNIQIHTERKDLLDYRFYLDNIDLLKFLKKQAEKVWKTFTPKEANSFGADYWEFYDKNTDNNGYLEVSKEALVFQSPSDETTLLYQFNKRKMESFIYDMESWFML
;
A
#
# COMPACT_ATOMS: atom_id res chain seq x y z
N MET A 1 14.77 2.32 9.07
CA MET A 1 13.47 1.69 8.79
C MET A 1 12.50 2.30 9.76
N GLU A 2 11.45 2.95 9.28
CA GLU A 2 10.35 3.45 10.11
C GLU A 2 9.20 2.45 9.97
N GLU A 3 8.56 2.08 11.07
CA GLU A 3 7.43 1.14 11.08
C GLU A 3 6.27 1.79 11.85
N ARG A 4 5.05 1.65 11.32
CA ARG A 4 3.84 2.12 12.00
C ARG A 4 2.68 1.16 11.78
N VAL A 5 1.91 0.92 12.84
CA VAL A 5 0.70 0.10 12.80
C VAL A 5 -0.53 1.01 12.71
N PHE A 6 -1.49 0.59 11.90
CA PHE A 6 -2.82 1.17 11.76
C PHE A 6 -3.84 0.07 12.05
N GLU A 7 -4.93 0.44 12.71
CA GLU A 7 -6.03 -0.46 13.04
C GLU A 7 -7.33 0.15 12.50
N ASP A 8 -8.15 -0.67 11.83
CA ASP A 8 -9.47 -0.27 11.36
C ASP A 8 -10.55 -0.49 12.45
N GLU A 9 -11.78 -0.05 12.21
CA GLU A 9 -12.91 -0.13 13.16
C GLU A 9 -13.30 -1.58 13.51
N HIS A 10 -12.84 -2.54 12.71
CA HIS A 10 -13.05 -3.97 12.93
C HIS A 10 -11.88 -4.65 13.64
N GLY A 11 -10.89 -3.88 14.11
CA GLY A 11 -9.71 -4.39 14.81
C GLY A 11 -8.68 -5.07 13.90
N ARG A 12 -8.77 -4.87 12.58
CA ARG A 12 -7.78 -5.41 11.63
C ARG A 12 -6.59 -4.46 11.56
N LYS A 13 -5.38 -5.02 11.53
CA LYS A 13 -4.14 -4.24 11.58
C LYS A 13 -3.34 -4.31 10.29
N LEU A 14 -2.97 -3.13 9.79
CA LEU A 14 -1.94 -2.96 8.77
C LEU A 14 -0.65 -2.42 9.38
N ILE A 15 0.46 -3.05 9.03
CA ILE A 15 1.80 -2.64 9.42
C ILE A 15 2.47 -2.02 8.19
N VAL A 16 2.77 -0.72 8.25
CA VAL A 16 3.48 0.00 7.19
C VAL A 16 4.97 0.02 7.53
N ARG A 17 5.80 -0.55 6.66
CA ARG A 17 7.26 -0.51 6.77
C ARG A 17 7.85 0.40 5.70
N VAL A 18 8.58 1.42 6.14
CA VAL A 18 9.21 2.42 5.27
C VAL A 18 10.69 2.09 5.13
N ASN A 19 11.07 1.72 3.91
CA ASN A 19 12.45 1.45 3.52
C ASN A 19 13.02 2.62 2.71
N ARG A 20 14.32 2.56 2.40
CA ARG A 20 15.00 3.62 1.64
C ARG A 20 14.52 3.76 0.19
N SER A 21 13.89 2.73 -0.37
CA SER A 21 13.51 2.68 -1.80
C SER A 21 12.08 2.23 -2.05
N ASN A 22 11.37 1.72 -1.04
CA ASN A 22 10.00 1.23 -1.14
C ASN A 22 9.24 1.43 0.18
N ILE A 23 7.92 1.36 0.09
CA ILE A 23 7.02 1.33 1.25
C ILE A 23 6.23 0.02 1.15
N GLN A 24 6.27 -0.77 2.21
CA GLN A 24 5.65 -2.10 2.27
C GLN A 24 4.46 -2.08 3.22
N ILE A 25 3.44 -2.83 2.85
CA ILE A 25 2.24 -3.07 3.65
C ILE A 25 2.26 -4.54 4.09
N HIS A 26 2.14 -4.75 5.39
CA HIS A 26 2.16 -6.07 6.00
C HIS A 26 0.95 -6.32 6.89
N THR A 27 0.67 -7.61 7.09
CA THR A 27 -0.23 -8.17 8.11
C THR A 27 0.59 -8.74 9.29
N GLU A 28 -0.06 -9.02 10.42
CA GLU A 28 0.53 -9.76 11.54
C GLU A 28 0.67 -11.27 11.26
N ARG A 29 -0.11 -11.81 10.32
CA ARG A 29 -0.21 -13.25 10.01
C ARG A 29 -0.01 -13.53 8.53
N LYS A 30 0.51 -14.71 8.20
CA LYS A 30 0.90 -15.11 6.85
C LYS A 30 -0.23 -15.77 6.06
N ASP A 31 -1.17 -16.41 6.74
CA ASP A 31 -2.25 -17.24 6.21
C ASP A 31 -3.46 -16.45 5.66
N LEU A 32 -3.21 -15.24 5.15
CA LEU A 32 -4.26 -14.34 4.64
C LEU A 32 -4.06 -14.11 3.15
N LEU A 33 -4.73 -14.91 2.33
CA LEU A 33 -4.72 -14.74 0.86
C LEU A 33 -5.49 -13.50 0.43
N ASP A 34 -6.64 -13.22 1.04
CA ASP A 34 -7.42 -12.00 0.82
C ASP A 34 -7.50 -11.21 2.13
N TYR A 35 -7.15 -9.93 2.08
CA TYR A 35 -7.13 -9.05 3.26
C TYR A 35 -7.77 -7.71 2.95
N ARG A 36 -8.88 -7.41 3.62
CA ARG A 36 -9.57 -6.11 3.51
C ARG A 36 -9.27 -5.26 4.73
N PHE A 37 -8.83 -4.02 4.50
CA PHE A 37 -8.64 -3.01 5.54
C PHE A 37 -9.54 -1.82 5.24
N TYR A 38 -10.42 -1.47 6.18
CA TYR A 38 -11.36 -0.36 6.00
C TYR A 38 -10.69 0.99 6.24
N LEU A 39 -11.08 1.98 5.45
CA LEU A 39 -10.57 3.35 5.50
C LEU A 39 -11.51 4.24 6.33
N ASP A 40 -11.75 3.85 7.59
CA ASP A 40 -12.67 4.57 8.50
C ASP A 40 -12.20 6.01 8.77
N ASN A 41 -10.89 6.23 8.63
CA ASN A 41 -10.26 7.54 8.57
C ASN A 41 -9.12 7.53 7.54
N ILE A 42 -8.58 8.71 7.27
CA ILE A 42 -7.54 8.92 6.24
C ILE A 42 -6.12 8.97 6.82
N ASP A 43 -5.90 8.58 8.09
CA ASP A 43 -4.59 8.71 8.74
C ASP A 43 -3.54 7.80 8.12
N LEU A 44 -3.93 6.59 7.69
CA LEU A 44 -3.07 5.71 6.89
C LEU A 44 -2.62 6.41 5.63
N LEU A 45 -3.55 6.99 4.87
CA LEU A 45 -3.26 7.65 3.59
C LEU A 45 -2.38 8.89 3.78
N LYS A 46 -2.67 9.72 4.79
CA LYS A 46 -1.83 10.87 5.18
C LYS A 46 -0.42 10.44 5.55
N PHE A 47 -0.29 9.34 6.27
CA PHE A 47 1.00 8.78 6.63
C PHE A 47 1.76 8.30 5.39
N LEU A 48 1.12 7.55 4.50
CA LEU A 48 1.73 7.08 3.25
C LEU A 48 2.24 8.25 2.40
N LYS A 49 1.42 9.29 2.19
CA LYS A 49 1.81 10.51 1.46
C LYS A 49 3.04 11.18 2.09
N LYS A 50 3.00 11.42 3.41
CA LYS A 50 4.12 12.03 4.15
C LYS A 50 5.41 11.21 4.04
N GLN A 51 5.31 9.88 4.09
CA GLN A 51 6.49 9.01 3.96
C GLN A 51 6.99 8.96 2.52
N ALA A 52 6.10 9.01 1.53
CA ALA A 52 6.47 9.06 0.12
C ALA A 52 7.30 10.32 -0.20
N GLU A 53 6.88 11.48 0.29
CA GLU A 53 7.61 12.76 0.15
C GLU A 53 9.01 12.72 0.79
N LYS A 54 9.15 12.00 1.92
CA LYS A 54 10.45 11.81 2.59
C LYS A 54 11.37 10.84 1.84
N VAL A 55 10.84 9.70 1.40
CA VAL A 55 11.61 8.62 0.77
C VAL A 55 12.05 9.04 -0.64
N TRP A 56 11.16 9.68 -1.41
CA TRP A 56 11.42 10.07 -2.79
C TRP A 56 11.41 11.60 -2.94
N LYS A 57 12.60 12.21 -3.02
CA LYS A 57 12.79 13.67 -3.11
C LYS A 57 12.01 14.36 -4.24
N THR A 58 11.72 13.65 -5.32
CA THR A 58 10.98 14.15 -6.49
C THR A 58 9.60 13.49 -6.60
N PHE A 59 9.02 13.09 -5.48
CA PHE A 59 7.67 12.53 -5.43
C PHE A 59 6.65 13.56 -5.89
N THR A 60 5.82 13.19 -6.85
CA THR A 60 4.74 14.05 -7.33
C THR A 60 3.58 13.16 -7.74
N PRO A 61 2.44 13.20 -7.04
CA PRO A 61 1.24 12.46 -7.43
C PRO A 61 0.87 12.77 -8.88
N LYS A 62 0.60 11.73 -9.66
CA LYS A 62 0.19 11.85 -11.06
C LYS A 62 -0.51 10.57 -11.51
N GLU A 63 -1.38 10.69 -12.49
CA GLU A 63 -2.11 9.58 -13.07
C GLU A 63 -1.18 8.46 -13.61
N ALA A 64 -1.62 7.22 -13.48
CA ALA A 64 -0.93 6.08 -14.06
C ALA A 64 -0.97 6.16 -15.59
N ASN A 65 0.20 6.14 -16.23
CA ASN A 65 0.31 6.21 -17.69
C ASN A 65 1.04 5.00 -18.30
N SER A 66 1.30 3.97 -17.50
CA SER A 66 1.91 2.71 -17.92
C SER A 66 1.63 1.61 -16.90
N PHE A 67 1.76 0.35 -17.32
CA PHE A 67 1.65 -0.80 -16.42
C PHE A 67 2.58 -0.73 -15.21
N GLY A 68 3.79 -0.17 -15.36
CA GLY A 68 4.73 0.00 -14.24
C GLY A 68 4.35 1.11 -13.25
N ALA A 69 3.42 1.98 -13.63
CA ALA A 69 2.87 3.04 -12.80
C ALA A 69 1.50 2.66 -12.21
N ASP A 70 0.83 1.66 -12.78
CA ASP A 70 -0.38 1.05 -12.22
C ASP A 70 -0.04 0.35 -10.90
N TYR A 71 -0.82 0.62 -9.86
CA TYR A 71 -0.66 0.05 -8.53
C TYR A 71 -1.56 -1.18 -8.30
N TRP A 72 -2.22 -1.71 -9.32
CA TRP A 72 -3.05 -2.91 -9.19
C TRP A 72 -2.25 -4.14 -8.72
N GLU A 73 -1.03 -4.35 -9.21
CA GLU A 73 -0.23 -5.53 -8.83
C GLU A 73 1.17 -5.17 -8.36
N PHE A 74 1.87 -6.09 -7.69
CA PHE A 74 3.31 -6.07 -7.51
C PHE A 74 3.86 -7.50 -7.55
N TYR A 75 5.10 -7.65 -7.98
CA TYR A 75 5.79 -8.95 -7.98
C TYR A 75 6.64 -9.11 -6.72
N ASP A 76 6.37 -10.16 -5.94
CA ASP A 76 7.22 -10.59 -4.82
C ASP A 76 8.21 -11.66 -5.29
N LYS A 77 9.49 -11.30 -5.28
CA LYS A 77 10.58 -12.20 -5.65
C LYS A 77 10.78 -13.36 -4.66
N ASN A 78 10.35 -13.20 -3.41
CA ASN A 78 10.59 -14.22 -2.38
C ASN A 78 9.66 -15.41 -2.54
N THR A 79 8.43 -15.15 -2.97
CA THR A 79 7.40 -16.19 -3.18
C THR A 79 7.21 -16.51 -4.67
N ASP A 80 7.98 -15.86 -5.55
CA ASP A 80 7.86 -15.95 -7.01
C ASP A 80 6.42 -15.80 -7.52
N ASN A 81 5.69 -14.82 -6.95
CA ASN A 81 4.29 -14.62 -7.26
C ASN A 81 3.89 -13.14 -7.16
N ASN A 82 2.76 -12.78 -7.77
CA ASN A 82 2.20 -11.44 -7.70
C ASN A 82 1.27 -11.30 -6.51
N GLY A 83 1.30 -10.15 -5.86
CA GLY A 83 0.22 -9.70 -4.98
C GLY A 83 -0.53 -8.53 -5.62
N TYR A 84 -1.77 -8.33 -5.18
CA TYR A 84 -2.70 -7.39 -5.79
C TYR A 84 -3.27 -6.41 -4.77
N LEU A 85 -3.61 -5.22 -5.25
CA LEU A 85 -4.27 -4.18 -4.51
C LEU A 85 -5.46 -3.66 -5.32
N GLU A 86 -6.65 -3.87 -4.79
CA GLU A 86 -7.86 -3.19 -5.23
C GLU A 86 -8.19 -2.07 -4.24
N VAL A 87 -8.61 -0.93 -4.78
CA VAL A 87 -8.87 0.27 -3.98
C VAL A 87 -10.27 0.78 -4.25
N SER A 88 -10.98 1.11 -3.17
CA SER A 88 -12.28 1.75 -3.21
C SER A 88 -12.30 2.92 -2.23
N LYS A 89 -13.39 3.70 -2.20
CA LYS A 89 -13.56 4.77 -1.20
C LYS A 89 -13.75 4.23 0.23
N GLU A 90 -14.05 2.95 0.39
CA GLU A 90 -14.37 2.33 1.67
C GLU A 90 -13.19 1.53 2.24
N ALA A 91 -12.38 0.90 1.38
CA ALA A 91 -11.38 -0.05 1.80
C ALA A 91 -10.23 -0.24 0.81
N LEU A 92 -9.11 -0.70 1.35
CA LEU A 92 -8.02 -1.34 0.62
C LEU A 92 -8.22 -2.86 0.69
N VAL A 93 -8.24 -3.53 -0.47
CA VAL A 93 -8.35 -4.98 -0.55
C VAL A 93 -7.06 -5.51 -1.17
N PHE A 94 -6.35 -6.31 -0.39
CA PHE A 94 -5.09 -6.92 -0.78
C PHE A 94 -5.31 -8.39 -1.09
N GLN A 95 -4.63 -8.87 -2.12
CA GLN A 95 -4.43 -10.30 -2.34
C GLN A 95 -2.95 -10.60 -2.13
N SER A 96 -2.63 -11.38 -1.10
CA SER A 96 -1.26 -11.74 -0.75
C SER A 96 -0.65 -12.60 -1.85
N PRO A 97 0.64 -12.43 -2.20
CA PRO A 97 1.30 -13.29 -3.17
C PRO A 97 1.47 -14.74 -2.68
N SER A 98 1.36 -14.99 -1.38
CA SER A 98 1.44 -16.33 -0.78
C SER A 98 0.90 -16.34 0.65
N ASP A 99 0.47 -17.50 1.12
CA ASP A 99 0.14 -17.79 2.52
C ASP A 99 1.37 -17.99 3.42
N GLU A 100 2.59 -17.89 2.87
CA GLU A 100 3.86 -18.01 3.59
C GLU A 100 4.52 -16.65 3.92
N THR A 101 3.90 -15.54 3.52
CA THR A 101 4.43 -14.18 3.72
C THR A 101 3.46 -13.27 4.45
N THR A 102 3.99 -12.32 5.22
CA THR A 102 3.16 -11.25 5.80
C THR A 102 3.07 -10.04 4.88
N LEU A 103 3.78 -10.02 3.75
CA LEU A 103 3.80 -8.91 2.80
C LEU A 103 2.52 -8.94 1.97
N LEU A 104 1.68 -7.91 2.12
CA LEU A 104 0.47 -7.73 1.32
C LEU A 104 0.75 -6.91 0.06
N TYR A 105 1.62 -5.90 0.16
CA TYR A 105 1.91 -5.03 -0.97
C TYR A 105 3.26 -4.30 -0.84
N GLN A 106 3.89 -4.00 -1.97
CA GLN A 106 5.10 -3.17 -2.02
C GLN A 106 5.00 -2.04 -3.05
N PHE A 107 4.90 -0.81 -2.55
CA PHE A 107 4.96 0.39 -3.38
C PHE A 107 6.39 0.74 -3.76
N ASN A 108 6.63 0.88 -5.07
CA ASN A 108 7.73 1.69 -5.58
C ASN A 108 7.27 3.14 -5.80
N LYS A 109 8.20 4.03 -6.18
CA LYS A 109 7.89 5.44 -6.41
C LYS A 109 6.71 5.64 -7.37
N ARG A 110 6.76 5.01 -8.55
CA ARG A 110 5.76 5.23 -9.62
C ARG A 110 4.36 4.77 -9.21
N LYS A 111 4.27 3.62 -8.53
CA LYS A 111 3.00 3.10 -8.02
C LYS A 111 2.44 3.97 -6.90
N MET A 112 3.30 4.48 -6.01
CA MET A 112 2.86 5.40 -4.96
C MET A 112 2.40 6.74 -5.54
N GLU A 113 3.04 7.26 -6.60
CA GLU A 113 2.61 8.50 -7.26
C GLU A 113 1.18 8.37 -7.79
N SER A 114 0.88 7.27 -8.49
CA SER A 114 -0.46 6.99 -9.00
C SER A 114 -1.47 6.72 -7.89
N PHE A 115 -1.08 5.93 -6.88
CA PHE A 115 -1.94 5.63 -5.74
C PHE A 115 -2.35 6.92 -5.00
N ILE A 116 -1.40 7.77 -4.64
CA ILE A 116 -1.70 9.02 -3.93
C ILE A 116 -2.51 9.99 -4.81
N TYR A 117 -2.29 10.01 -6.13
CA TYR A 117 -3.09 10.84 -7.04
C TYR A 117 -4.58 10.48 -6.99
N ASP A 118 -4.89 9.18 -7.02
CA ASP A 118 -6.28 8.72 -6.91
C ASP A 118 -6.85 8.98 -5.52
N MET A 119 -6.04 8.77 -4.47
CA MET A 119 -6.48 9.02 -3.09
C MET A 119 -6.76 10.52 -2.85
N GLU A 120 -5.93 11.43 -3.37
CA GLU A 120 -6.16 12.87 -3.31
C GLU A 120 -7.48 13.26 -3.99
N SER A 121 -7.78 12.63 -5.12
CA SER A 121 -9.03 12.85 -5.86
C SER A 121 -10.27 12.37 -5.11
N TRP A 122 -10.16 11.34 -4.27
CA TRP A 122 -11.30 10.76 -3.55
C TRP A 122 -11.49 11.31 -2.14
N PHE A 123 -10.39 11.65 -1.45
CA PHE A 123 -10.38 11.92 -0.01
C PHE A 123 -9.90 13.32 0.38
N MET A 124 -9.56 14.19 -0.59
CA MET A 124 -9.03 15.55 -0.33
C MET A 124 -7.79 15.53 0.61
N LEU A 125 -6.82 14.70 0.26
CA LEU A 125 -5.56 14.45 1.00
C LEU A 125 -4.52 15.57 0.95
#